data_AF-A0A9X0AB02-F1
#
_entry.id   AF-A0A9X0AB02-F1
#
_cell.length_a   1.000
_cell.length_b   1.000
_cell.length_c   1.000
_cell.angle_alpha   90.00
_cell.angle_beta   90.00
_cell.angle_gamma   90.00
#
_symmetry.space_group_name_H-M   'P 1'
#
loop_
_entity.id
_entity.type
_entity.pdbx_description
1 polymer ?
#
loop_
_entity_poly.entity_id
_entity_poly.type
_entity_poly.pdbx_seq_one_letter_code
_entity_poly.pdbx_strand_id
1 'polypeptide(L)'
;MFKNDSTGIIETFLKSSDPQSLIPDIELMPLSTSAMDNFDEPEFKNIFSKAPIFCVLATMLRPKSRGTVRLASDNPHDKPKVDFGILSDASDYSIARSAVRLSLSIGDRMKVVGFPLLRNITFPAEKQELDVRNNNTEEMDKFIRHRIRTTFHYASTCRMAPENDANPGVVDDELRVYGNEGLRVCDTSIFPQIVSGHLQAPVVMVAEKCADLIINQL
;
A
#
# COMPACT_ATOMS: atom_id res chain seq x y z
N MET A 1 -34.23 -2.80 -16.17
CA MET A 1 -33.66 -1.78 -17.06
C MET A 1 -32.93 -0.76 -16.18
N PHE A 2 -31.78 -1.16 -15.63
CA PHE A 2 -30.92 -0.27 -14.84
C PHE A 2 -29.87 0.28 -15.79
N LYS A 3 -30.03 1.55 -16.17
CA LYS A 3 -29.10 2.26 -17.05
C LYS A 3 -27.88 2.70 -16.23
N ASN A 4 -26.70 2.33 -16.72
CA ASN A 4 -25.39 2.96 -16.55
C ASN A 4 -25.16 3.68 -15.22
N ASP A 5 -24.63 2.93 -14.26
CA ASP A 5 -23.80 3.46 -13.18
C ASP A 5 -22.59 4.20 -13.80
N SER A 6 -22.49 5.51 -13.53
CA SER A 6 -21.47 6.43 -14.04
C SER A 6 -20.06 6.19 -13.49
N THR A 7 -19.84 5.13 -12.73
CA THR A 7 -18.52 4.77 -12.20
C THR A 7 -17.84 3.68 -13.03
N GLY A 8 -18.57 2.88 -13.81
CA GLY A 8 -18.01 1.78 -14.61
C GLY A 8 -17.31 0.69 -13.78
N ILE A 9 -17.48 0.69 -12.45
CA ILE A 9 -16.68 -0.13 -11.53
C ILE A 9 -17.38 -1.45 -11.16
N ILE A 10 -18.68 -1.62 -11.39
CA ILE A 10 -19.42 -2.76 -10.79
C ILE A 10 -19.61 -3.97 -11.72
N GLU A 11 -19.68 -3.81 -13.06
CA GLU A 11 -20.04 -4.95 -13.92
C GLU A 11 -18.90 -5.95 -14.18
N THR A 12 -17.63 -5.54 -14.08
CA THR A 12 -16.48 -6.39 -14.44
C THR A 12 -16.11 -7.42 -13.37
N PHE A 13 -16.45 -7.17 -12.10
CA PHE A 13 -16.02 -8.02 -10.97
C PHE A 13 -16.82 -9.31 -10.80
N LEU A 14 -18.05 -9.39 -11.33
CA LEU A 14 -18.95 -10.51 -11.03
C LEU A 14 -18.82 -11.74 -11.97
N LYS A 15 -17.91 -11.71 -12.96
CA LYS A 15 -17.79 -12.79 -13.97
C LYS A 15 -16.39 -13.38 -14.14
N SER A 16 -15.41 -12.99 -13.32
CA SER A 16 -14.06 -13.51 -13.48
C SER A 16 -13.86 -14.80 -12.68
N SER A 17 -13.49 -15.87 -13.37
CA SER A 17 -13.06 -17.15 -12.79
C SER A 17 -11.60 -17.14 -12.31
N ASP A 18 -10.90 -16.01 -12.46
CA ASP A 18 -9.55 -15.81 -11.97
C ASP A 18 -9.58 -15.32 -10.51
N PRO A 19 -9.11 -16.11 -9.52
CA PRO A 19 -9.05 -15.68 -8.13
C PRO A 19 -8.25 -14.38 -7.93
N GLN A 20 -7.25 -14.11 -8.78
CA GLN A 20 -6.44 -12.89 -8.68
C GLN A 20 -7.22 -11.62 -9.04
N SER A 21 -8.30 -11.75 -9.82
CA SER A 21 -9.19 -10.65 -10.19
C SER A 21 -10.18 -10.26 -9.08
N LEU A 22 -10.36 -11.12 -8.07
CA LEU A 22 -11.19 -10.85 -6.90
C LEU A 22 -10.41 -10.17 -5.76
N ILE A 23 -9.08 -10.14 -5.86
CA ILE A 23 -8.22 -9.48 -4.87
C ILE A 23 -8.20 -7.98 -5.17
N PRO A 24 -8.59 -7.12 -4.23
CA PRO A 24 -8.60 -5.68 -4.44
C PRO A 24 -7.19 -5.12 -4.65
N ASP A 25 -7.06 -4.14 -5.54
CA ASP A 25 -5.83 -3.37 -5.73
C ASP A 25 -5.73 -2.17 -4.78
N ILE A 26 -6.87 -1.72 -4.25
CA ILE A 26 -7.00 -0.51 -3.45
C ILE A 26 -7.75 -0.84 -2.17
N GLU A 27 -7.22 -0.38 -1.04
CA GLU A 27 -7.93 -0.31 0.23
C GLU A 27 -8.23 1.15 0.57
N LEU A 28 -9.46 1.43 1.00
CA LEU A 28 -9.83 2.73 1.56
C LEU A 28 -10.04 2.57 3.07
N MET A 29 -9.20 3.23 3.86
CA MET A 29 -9.30 3.22 5.32
C MET A 29 -9.89 4.55 5.80
N PRO A 30 -11.14 4.56 6.32
CA PRO A 30 -11.68 5.73 7.00
C PRO A 30 -10.93 5.97 8.31
N LEU A 31 -10.43 7.19 8.50
CA LEU A 31 -9.71 7.61 9.70
C LEU A 31 -10.43 8.82 10.34
N SER A 32 -10.50 8.81 11.66
CA SER A 32 -10.98 9.95 12.47
C SER A 32 -9.89 11.01 12.72
N THR A 33 -8.70 10.78 12.16
CA THR A 33 -7.56 11.70 12.21
C THR A 33 -7.10 12.00 10.79
N SER A 34 -6.23 12.99 10.64
CA SER A 34 -5.58 13.26 9.36
C SER A 34 -4.65 12.09 9.07
N ALA A 35 -4.76 11.52 7.87
CA ALA A 35 -3.81 10.52 7.43
C ALA A 35 -2.42 11.11 7.18
N MET A 36 -2.25 12.44 7.23
CA MET A 36 -0.96 13.10 6.97
C MET A 36 -0.04 12.98 8.19
N ASP A 37 1.13 12.37 8.00
CA ASP A 37 2.10 12.10 9.06
C ASP A 37 2.86 13.36 9.53
N ASN A 38 2.72 14.47 8.83
CA ASN A 38 3.46 15.69 9.12
C ASN A 38 2.71 16.53 10.16
N PHE A 39 2.71 16.04 11.41
CA PHE A 39 2.12 16.73 12.57
C PHE A 39 2.70 18.13 12.79
N ASP A 40 3.87 18.42 12.21
CA ASP A 40 4.54 19.72 12.27
C ASP A 40 4.05 20.72 11.22
N GLU A 41 3.26 20.30 10.23
CA GLU A 41 2.65 21.24 9.29
C GLU A 41 1.76 22.23 10.05
N PRO A 42 1.92 23.54 9.82
CA PRO A 42 1.10 24.56 10.47
C PRO A 42 -0.39 24.32 10.32
N GLU A 43 -0.80 23.69 9.21
CA GLU A 43 -2.18 23.31 8.90
C GLU A 43 -2.68 22.22 9.86
N PHE A 44 -1.85 21.22 10.18
CA PHE A 44 -2.20 20.21 11.18
C PHE A 44 -2.36 20.82 12.57
N LYS A 45 -1.34 21.55 13.04
CA LYS A 45 -1.32 22.10 14.41
C LYS A 45 -2.47 23.07 14.68
N ASN A 46 -2.83 23.88 13.69
CA ASN A 46 -3.82 24.93 13.87
C ASN A 46 -5.26 24.50 13.57
N ILE A 47 -5.47 23.47 12.75
CA ILE A 47 -6.78 23.16 12.17
C ILE A 47 -7.24 21.73 12.49
N PHE A 48 -6.41 20.71 12.23
CA PHE A 48 -6.82 19.30 12.43
C PHE A 48 -6.93 18.89 13.88
N SER A 49 -6.23 19.57 14.78
CA SER A 49 -6.37 19.38 16.22
C SER A 49 -7.69 19.94 16.82
N LYS A 50 -8.44 20.75 16.06
CA LYS A 50 -9.56 21.56 16.58
C LYS A 50 -10.91 21.33 15.91
N ALA A 51 -10.98 20.51 14.87
CA ALA A 51 -12.22 20.26 14.13
C ALA A 51 -12.43 18.75 13.90
N PRO A 52 -13.69 18.26 13.90
CA PRO A 52 -13.98 16.90 13.47
C PRO A 52 -13.59 16.74 12.00
N ILE A 53 -12.88 15.66 11.69
CA ILE A 53 -12.42 15.35 10.34
C ILE A 53 -12.86 13.97 9.92
N PHE A 54 -13.20 13.86 8.65
CA PHE A 54 -13.32 12.60 7.95
C PHE A 54 -12.17 12.51 6.94
N CYS A 55 -11.30 11.52 7.11
CA CYS A 55 -10.19 11.28 6.21
C CYS A 55 -10.30 9.87 5.64
N VAL A 56 -9.89 9.70 4.39
CA VAL A 56 -9.71 8.38 3.78
C VAL A 56 -8.25 8.22 3.43
N LEU A 57 -7.58 7.25 4.06
CA LEU A 57 -6.26 6.80 3.65
C LEU A 57 -6.44 5.73 2.56
N ALA A 58 -6.17 6.13 1.33
CA ALA A 58 -6.22 5.23 0.19
C ALA A 58 -4.85 4.55 0.00
N THR A 59 -4.84 3.23 -0.03
CA THR A 59 -3.62 2.40 -0.05
C THR A 59 -3.63 1.48 -1.25
N MET A 60 -2.45 1.33 -1.88
CA MET A 60 -2.24 0.33 -2.94
C MET A 60 -1.82 -0.99 -2.29
N LEU A 61 -2.55 -2.06 -2.56
CA LEU A 61 -2.35 -3.35 -1.89
C LEU A 61 -1.30 -4.23 -2.59
N ARG A 62 -1.09 -4.03 -3.89
CA ARG A 62 -0.15 -4.82 -4.71
C ARG A 62 0.79 -3.92 -5.54
N PRO A 63 1.58 -3.05 -4.90
CA PRO A 63 2.54 -2.25 -5.66
C PRO A 63 3.52 -3.16 -6.40
N LYS A 64 3.90 -2.79 -7.62
CA LYS A 64 4.96 -3.46 -8.39
C LYS A 64 6.32 -2.88 -8.09
N SER A 65 6.39 -1.62 -7.65
CA SER A 65 7.59 -1.02 -7.12
C SER A 65 8.27 -1.90 -6.06
N ARG A 66 9.60 -1.93 -6.12
CA ARG A 66 10.46 -2.64 -5.17
C ARG A 66 11.56 -1.71 -4.70
N GLY A 67 11.90 -1.87 -3.42
CA GLY A 67 13.00 -1.18 -2.76
C GLY A 67 14.04 -2.17 -2.24
N THR A 68 15.03 -1.65 -1.52
CA THR A 68 16.07 -2.44 -0.87
C THR A 68 16.40 -1.90 0.52
N VAL A 69 16.85 -2.79 1.40
CA VAL A 69 17.51 -2.46 2.66
C VAL A 69 18.85 -3.18 2.68
N ARG A 70 19.94 -2.46 2.96
CA ARG A 70 21.29 -3.02 2.98
C ARG A 70 22.07 -2.49 4.19
N LEU A 71 22.98 -3.32 4.70
CA LEU A 71 23.98 -2.87 5.67
C LEU A 71 24.81 -1.73 5.06
N ALA A 72 25.09 -0.72 5.87
CA ALA A 72 25.97 0.39 5.48
C ALA A 72 27.45 0.08 5.78
N SER A 73 27.70 -0.73 6.82
CA SER A 73 28.99 -1.13 7.35
C SER A 73 28.83 -2.45 8.14
N ASP A 74 29.91 -2.88 8.79
CA ASP A 74 29.94 -3.99 9.75
C ASP A 74 29.56 -3.57 11.19
N ASN A 75 29.40 -2.28 11.47
CA ASN A 75 28.94 -1.78 12.77
C ASN A 75 27.41 -1.89 12.88
N PRO A 76 26.86 -2.68 13.83
CA PRO A 76 25.41 -2.88 13.97
C PRO A 76 24.64 -1.62 14.40
N HIS A 77 25.32 -0.56 14.85
CA HIS A 77 24.70 0.70 15.23
C HIS A 77 24.59 1.71 14.08
N ASP A 78 25.25 1.44 12.96
CA ASP A 78 25.17 2.31 11.79
C ASP A 78 23.80 2.16 11.13
N LYS A 79 23.20 3.29 10.72
CA LYS A 79 21.90 3.27 10.04
C LYS A 79 22.03 2.49 8.72
N PRO A 80 21.11 1.56 8.41
CA PRO A 80 21.13 0.86 7.15
C PRO A 80 20.87 1.81 5.97
N LYS A 81 21.33 1.42 4.78
CA LYS A 81 20.95 2.07 3.53
C LYS A 81 19.58 1.55 3.12
N VAL A 82 18.57 2.41 3.17
CA VAL A 82 17.18 2.09 2.84
C VAL A 82 16.77 2.87 1.60
N ASP A 83 16.29 2.16 0.59
CA ASP A 83 15.59 2.72 -0.56
C ASP A 83 14.21 2.05 -0.63
N PHE A 84 13.14 2.82 -0.45
CA PHE A 84 11.78 2.26 -0.53
C PHE A 84 11.37 1.93 -1.96
N GLY A 85 12.00 2.54 -2.97
CA GLY A 85 11.61 2.37 -4.37
C GLY A 85 10.18 2.80 -4.67
N ILE A 86 9.60 3.71 -3.88
CA ILE A 86 8.21 4.17 -4.05
C ILE A 86 8.02 4.74 -5.46
N LEU A 87 7.06 4.19 -6.22
CA LEU A 87 6.73 4.59 -7.60
C LEU A 87 7.88 4.43 -8.61
N SER A 88 8.85 3.56 -8.33
CA SER A 88 9.86 3.10 -9.29
C SER A 88 9.26 2.34 -10.49
N ASP A 89 8.10 1.71 -10.34
CA ASP A 89 7.34 1.11 -11.44
C ASP A 89 6.24 2.08 -11.88
N ALA A 90 6.26 2.48 -13.15
CA ALA A 90 5.31 3.45 -13.68
C ALA A 90 3.85 2.96 -13.66
N SER A 91 3.62 1.65 -13.61
CA SER A 91 2.26 1.10 -13.56
C SER A 91 1.56 1.35 -12.22
N ASP A 92 2.32 1.59 -11.14
CA ASP A 92 1.76 1.92 -9.82
C ASP A 92 1.02 3.26 -9.83
N TYR A 93 1.41 4.21 -10.68
CA TYR A 93 0.67 5.46 -10.88
C TYR A 93 -0.76 5.23 -11.38
N SER A 94 -1.02 4.15 -12.13
CA SER A 94 -2.38 3.83 -12.57
C SER A 94 -3.30 3.52 -11.39
N ILE A 95 -2.84 2.68 -10.47
CA ILE A 95 -3.60 2.30 -9.28
C ILE A 95 -3.73 3.50 -8.32
N ALA A 96 -2.64 4.25 -8.10
CA ALA A 96 -2.67 5.44 -7.26
C ALA A 96 -3.67 6.51 -7.77
N ARG A 97 -3.69 6.78 -9.09
CA ARG A 97 -4.67 7.72 -9.69
C ARG A 97 -6.10 7.23 -9.50
N SER A 98 -6.36 5.93 -9.68
CA SER A 98 -7.68 5.33 -9.42
C SER A 98 -8.09 5.50 -7.95
N ALA A 99 -7.16 5.30 -7.01
CA ALA A 99 -7.40 5.48 -5.58
C ALA A 99 -7.74 6.94 -5.22
N VAL A 100 -7.04 7.92 -5.81
CA VAL A 100 -7.35 9.35 -5.66
C VAL A 100 -8.73 9.68 -6.22
N ARG A 101 -9.04 9.24 -7.44
CA ARG A 101 -10.36 9.48 -8.08
C ARG A 101 -11.51 8.87 -7.30
N LEU A 102 -11.33 7.65 -6.78
CA LEU A 102 -12.34 6.99 -5.95
C LEU A 102 -12.57 7.76 -4.65
N SER A 103 -11.50 8.23 -4.00
CA SER A 103 -11.58 9.04 -2.78
C SER A 103 -12.30 10.37 -3.01
N LEU A 104 -12.03 11.03 -4.16
CA LEU A 104 -12.73 12.25 -4.58
C LEU A 104 -14.23 12.00 -4.78
N SER A 105 -14.59 10.94 -5.50
CA SER A 105 -15.98 10.56 -5.76
C SER A 105 -16.78 10.32 -4.46
N ILE A 106 -16.17 9.67 -3.47
CA ILE A 106 -16.77 9.48 -2.14
C ILE A 106 -17.00 10.84 -1.46
N GLY A 107 -15.98 11.71 -1.45
CA GLY A 107 -16.10 13.05 -0.89
C GLY A 107 -17.21 13.88 -1.53
N ASP A 108 -17.34 13.83 -2.85
CA ASP A 108 -18.39 14.53 -3.58
C ASP A 108 -19.77 13.95 -3.27
N ARG A 109 -19.90 12.63 -3.17
CA ARG A 109 -21.16 12.00 -2.76
C ARG A 109 -21.55 12.38 -1.33
N MET A 110 -20.59 12.47 -0.40
CA MET A 110 -20.82 12.93 0.96
C MET A 110 -21.36 14.37 1.01
N LYS A 111 -20.82 15.27 0.18
CA LYS A 111 -21.36 16.65 0.06
C LYS A 111 -22.79 16.67 -0.45
N VAL A 112 -23.09 15.87 -1.48
CA VAL A 112 -24.44 15.79 -2.08
C VAL A 112 -25.49 15.36 -1.05
N VAL A 113 -25.15 14.47 -0.12
CA VAL A 113 -26.06 14.03 0.96
C VAL A 113 -26.07 14.98 2.18
N GLY A 114 -25.39 16.12 2.10
CA GLY A 114 -25.39 17.15 3.14
C GLY A 114 -24.37 16.93 4.25
N PHE A 115 -23.40 16.03 4.09
CA PHE A 115 -22.32 15.89 5.07
C PHE A 115 -21.40 17.13 5.01
N PRO A 116 -21.17 17.83 6.14
CA PRO A 116 -20.40 19.07 6.15
C PRO A 116 -18.90 18.78 6.08
N LEU A 117 -18.39 18.48 4.87
CA LEU A 117 -16.94 18.42 4.64
C LEU A 117 -16.36 19.84 4.76
N LEU A 118 -15.89 20.18 5.95
CA LEU A 118 -15.43 21.52 6.34
C LEU A 118 -14.20 22.00 5.54
N ARG A 119 -13.44 21.08 4.91
CA ARG A 119 -12.35 21.43 3.99
C ARG A 119 -11.98 20.29 3.04
N ASN A 120 -11.65 20.62 1.79
CA ASN A 120 -11.08 19.70 0.79
C ASN A 120 -9.56 19.58 0.99
N ILE A 121 -9.08 18.64 1.79
CA ILE A 121 -7.66 18.22 1.73
C ILE A 121 -7.60 17.03 0.80
N THR A 122 -7.89 17.33 -0.45
CA THR A 122 -7.98 16.40 -1.56
C THR A 122 -7.11 16.93 -2.69
N PHE A 123 -6.95 16.14 -3.75
CA PHE A 123 -6.39 16.66 -4.99
C PHE A 123 -7.24 17.89 -5.43
N PRO A 124 -6.66 19.10 -5.52
CA PRO A 124 -7.42 20.34 -5.67
C PRO A 124 -8.22 20.41 -6.98
N ALA A 125 -9.40 21.03 -6.95
CA ALA A 125 -10.30 21.10 -8.11
C ALA A 125 -9.67 21.85 -9.29
N GLU A 126 -8.94 22.93 -9.03
CA GLU A 126 -8.22 23.70 -10.04
C GLU A 126 -7.14 22.87 -10.74
N LYS A 127 -6.53 21.91 -10.03
CA LYS A 127 -5.56 20.97 -10.59
C LYS A 127 -6.22 19.85 -11.39
N GLN A 128 -7.40 19.39 -10.95
CA GLN A 128 -8.22 18.45 -11.71
C GLN A 128 -8.65 19.07 -13.05
N GLU A 129 -9.11 20.33 -13.03
CA GLU A 129 -9.49 21.07 -14.24
C GLU A 129 -8.31 21.25 -15.19
N LEU A 130 -7.10 21.48 -14.66
CA LEU A 130 -5.89 21.61 -15.48
C LEU A 130 -5.53 20.29 -16.18
N ASP A 131 -5.55 19.17 -15.46
CA ASP A 131 -5.33 17.83 -16.04
C ASP A 131 -6.36 17.52 -17.15
N VAL A 132 -7.64 17.83 -16.92
CA VAL A 132 -8.71 17.65 -17.92
C VAL A 132 -8.48 18.55 -19.14
N ARG A 133 -8.20 19.84 -18.93
CA ARG A 133 -7.95 20.81 -20.00
C ARG A 133 -6.77 20.41 -20.88
N ASN A 134 -5.72 19.86 -20.27
CA ASN A 134 -4.50 19.46 -20.96
C ASN A 134 -4.55 18.01 -21.47
N ASN A 135 -5.64 17.28 -21.20
CA ASN A 135 -5.80 15.87 -21.53
C ASN A 135 -4.62 15.00 -21.00
N ASN A 136 -4.21 15.21 -19.76
CA ASN A 136 -3.09 14.52 -19.12
C ASN A 136 -3.38 14.21 -17.63
N THR A 137 -2.38 13.72 -16.90
CA THR A 137 -2.47 13.44 -15.45
C THR A 137 -1.30 14.03 -14.66
N GLU A 138 -0.67 15.08 -15.19
CA GLU A 138 0.59 15.57 -14.68
C GLU A 138 0.45 16.13 -13.25
N GLU A 139 -0.62 16.88 -12.98
CA GLU A 139 -0.86 17.43 -11.66
C GLU A 139 -1.27 16.35 -10.66
N MET A 140 -2.04 15.36 -11.09
CA MET A 140 -2.38 14.21 -10.25
C MET A 140 -1.14 13.39 -9.88
N ASP A 141 -0.23 13.16 -10.83
CA ASP A 141 1.00 12.41 -10.58
C ASP A 141 1.96 13.18 -9.65
N LYS A 142 2.04 14.51 -9.79
CA LYS A 142 2.74 15.39 -8.83
C LYS A 142 2.12 15.31 -7.43
N PHE A 143 0.79 15.36 -7.34
CA PHE A 143 0.06 15.22 -6.08
C PHE A 143 0.33 13.87 -5.42
N ILE A 144 0.25 12.78 -6.19
CA ILE A 144 0.56 11.42 -5.72
C ILE A 144 1.98 11.35 -5.20
N ARG A 145 2.98 11.79 -5.97
CA ARG A 145 4.38 11.77 -5.55
C ARG A 145 4.63 12.57 -4.28
N HIS A 146 3.93 13.69 -4.11
CA HIS A 146 4.08 14.53 -2.92
C HIS A 146 3.38 13.95 -1.68
N ARG A 147 2.30 13.18 -1.85
CA ARG A 147 1.47 12.68 -0.74
C ARG A 147 1.69 11.21 -0.41
N ILE A 148 2.25 10.43 -1.31
CA ILE A 148 2.48 9.00 -1.11
C ILE A 148 3.46 8.76 0.04
N ARG A 149 3.17 7.72 0.83
CA ARG A 149 3.95 7.30 1.98
C ARG A 149 3.70 5.84 2.27
N THR A 150 4.53 5.29 3.14
CA THR A 150 4.38 3.92 3.65
C THR A 150 3.17 3.82 4.59
N THR A 151 2.52 2.65 4.61
CA THR A 151 1.57 2.24 5.66
C THR A 151 2.24 1.38 6.72
N PHE A 152 3.58 1.36 6.76
CA PHE A 152 4.41 0.55 7.66
C PHE A 152 4.32 -0.98 7.43
N HIS A 153 3.80 -1.39 6.29
CA HIS A 153 3.74 -2.80 5.86
C HIS A 153 4.95 -3.18 5.00
N TYR A 154 6.11 -3.34 5.64
CA TYR A 154 7.33 -3.81 4.97
C TYR A 154 7.39 -5.34 4.94
N ALA A 155 7.83 -5.90 3.81
CA ALA A 155 7.85 -7.34 3.59
C ALA A 155 8.88 -7.75 2.52
N SER A 156 9.06 -9.05 2.35
CA SER A 156 9.73 -9.66 1.18
C SER A 156 11.25 -9.46 1.07
N THR A 157 11.95 -8.99 2.11
CA THR A 157 13.41 -8.79 2.07
C THR A 157 14.22 -10.08 2.22
N CYS A 158 13.62 -11.15 2.75
CA CYS A 158 14.20 -12.49 2.87
C CYS A 158 13.28 -13.52 2.18
N ARG A 159 12.92 -13.23 0.94
CA ARG A 159 11.87 -13.88 0.14
C ARG A 159 11.94 -15.41 0.19
N MET A 160 10.82 -16.05 0.52
CA MET A 160 10.62 -17.49 0.35
C MET A 160 10.38 -17.82 -1.12
N ALA A 161 11.33 -18.51 -1.73
CA ALA A 161 11.28 -18.93 -3.13
C ALA A 161 12.42 -19.91 -3.43
N PRO A 162 12.34 -20.69 -4.52
CA PRO A 162 13.46 -21.54 -4.93
C PRO A 162 14.77 -20.75 -5.12
N GLU A 163 15.90 -21.36 -4.76
CA GLU A 163 17.23 -20.76 -4.96
C GLU A 163 17.55 -20.53 -6.45
N ASN A 164 16.94 -21.32 -7.35
CA ASN A 164 17.09 -21.21 -8.80
C ASN A 164 15.99 -20.36 -9.49
N ASP A 165 15.19 -19.61 -8.73
CA ASP A 165 14.23 -18.64 -9.26
C ASP A 165 14.96 -17.48 -9.98
N ALA A 166 14.30 -16.84 -10.95
CA ALA A 166 14.83 -15.66 -11.64
C ALA A 166 15.21 -14.51 -10.68
N ASN A 167 14.54 -14.43 -9.53
CA ASN A 167 14.94 -13.60 -8.40
C ASN A 167 15.17 -14.49 -7.17
N PRO A 168 16.36 -15.08 -6.97
CA PRO A 168 16.58 -16.14 -5.99
C PRO A 168 15.99 -15.86 -4.59
N GLY A 169 15.40 -16.90 -3.98
CA GLY A 169 14.93 -16.82 -2.60
C GLY A 169 16.07 -16.77 -1.59
N VAL A 170 15.74 -16.35 -0.37
CA VAL A 170 16.63 -16.40 0.80
C VAL A 170 16.31 -17.59 1.69
N VAL A 171 15.04 -18.02 1.71
CA VAL A 171 14.58 -19.18 2.47
C VAL A 171 13.79 -20.16 1.61
N ASP A 172 13.82 -21.44 1.99
CA ASP A 172 12.98 -22.49 1.41
C ASP A 172 11.53 -22.47 1.96
N ASP A 173 10.70 -23.40 1.49
CA ASP A 173 9.30 -23.57 1.92
C ASP A 173 9.13 -24.09 3.35
N GLU A 174 10.23 -24.43 4.03
CA GLU A 174 10.32 -24.74 5.46
C GLU A 174 10.98 -23.62 6.27
N LEU A 175 11.08 -22.42 5.66
CA LEU A 175 11.62 -21.18 6.21
C LEU A 175 13.12 -21.22 6.56
N ARG A 176 13.86 -22.23 6.09
CA ARG A 176 15.30 -22.39 6.35
C ARG A 176 16.10 -21.50 5.42
N VAL A 177 17.12 -20.85 5.97
CA VAL A 177 18.02 -20.00 5.18
C VAL A 177 18.93 -20.85 4.33
N TYR A 178 18.93 -20.62 3.01
CA TYR A 178 19.83 -21.33 2.10
C TYR A 178 21.30 -21.17 2.52
N GLY A 179 22.05 -22.27 2.42
CA GLY A 179 23.47 -22.31 2.80
C GLY A 179 23.78 -22.26 4.30
N ASN A 180 22.77 -22.28 5.18
CA ASN A 180 22.96 -22.28 6.63
C ASN A 180 22.17 -23.39 7.32
N GLU A 181 22.80 -24.09 8.26
CA GLU A 181 22.14 -25.10 9.08
C GLU A 181 21.56 -24.48 10.36
N GLY A 182 20.40 -24.97 10.79
CA GLY A 182 19.78 -24.55 12.06
C GLY A 182 19.23 -23.12 12.12
N LEU A 183 19.20 -22.40 10.99
CA LEU A 183 18.71 -21.02 10.91
C LEU A 183 17.42 -20.91 10.09
N ARG A 184 16.41 -20.23 10.65
CA ARG A 184 15.16 -19.88 9.97
C ARG A 184 14.85 -18.39 10.09
N VAL A 185 14.08 -17.87 9.14
CA VAL A 185 13.49 -16.51 9.21
C VAL A 185 11.98 -16.64 9.31
N CYS A 186 11.36 -15.91 10.24
CA CYS A 186 9.96 -16.07 10.58
C CYS A 186 9.30 -14.72 10.89
N ASP A 187 9.15 -13.91 9.85
CA ASP A 187 8.46 -12.63 9.90
C ASP A 187 7.93 -12.28 8.49
N THR A 188 7.47 -11.04 8.26
CA THR A 188 6.95 -10.61 6.95
C THR A 188 8.00 -10.58 5.84
N SER A 189 9.29 -10.64 6.17
CA SER A 189 10.38 -10.63 5.17
C SER A 189 10.36 -11.86 4.26
N ILE A 190 9.77 -12.97 4.70
CA ILE A 190 9.71 -14.22 3.92
C ILE A 190 8.62 -14.20 2.87
N PHE A 191 7.66 -13.28 2.92
CA PHE A 191 6.57 -13.27 1.95
C PHE A 191 7.11 -13.20 0.51
N PRO A 192 6.73 -14.12 -0.39
CA PRO A 192 7.19 -14.10 -1.78
C PRO A 192 6.89 -12.76 -2.47
N GLN A 193 5.74 -12.20 -2.15
CA GLN A 193 5.28 -10.84 -2.46
C GLN A 193 4.43 -10.35 -1.29
N ILE A 194 4.30 -9.03 -1.13
CA ILE A 194 3.44 -8.47 -0.08
C ILE A 194 2.01 -9.00 -0.20
N VAL A 195 1.41 -9.35 0.93
CA VAL A 195 0.01 -9.82 1.00
C VAL A 195 -0.92 -8.61 0.88
N SER A 196 -1.99 -8.73 0.09
CA SER A 196 -3.03 -7.70 -0.06
C SER A 196 -3.86 -7.51 1.22
N GLY A 197 -3.31 -6.81 2.20
CA GLY A 197 -3.99 -6.46 3.45
C GLY A 197 -3.03 -6.05 4.56
N HIS A 198 -3.55 -5.98 5.78
CA HIS A 198 -2.76 -5.66 6.97
C HIS A 198 -1.91 -6.87 7.38
N LEU A 199 -0.59 -6.67 7.47
CA LEU A 199 0.35 -7.80 7.59
C LEU A 199 0.37 -8.47 8.96
N GLN A 200 -0.30 -7.90 9.96
CA GLN A 200 -0.35 -8.45 11.31
C GLN A 200 -0.90 -9.88 11.36
N ALA A 201 -2.06 -10.13 10.75
CA ALA A 201 -2.63 -11.49 10.74
C ALA A 201 -1.78 -12.48 9.90
N PRO A 202 -1.34 -12.12 8.67
CA PRO A 202 -0.41 -12.95 7.90
C PRO A 202 0.88 -13.33 8.63
N VAL A 203 1.52 -12.40 9.36
CA VAL A 203 2.76 -12.71 10.06
C VAL A 203 2.54 -13.64 11.25
N VAL A 204 1.41 -13.52 11.95
CA VAL A 204 1.04 -14.47 13.02
C VAL A 204 0.85 -15.87 12.43
N MET A 205 0.22 -16.01 11.26
CA MET A 205 0.09 -17.32 10.60
C MET A 205 1.45 -17.93 10.23
N VAL A 206 2.40 -17.12 9.77
CA VAL A 206 3.78 -17.57 9.53
C VAL A 206 4.45 -18.02 10.84
N ALA A 207 4.26 -17.28 11.93
CA ALA A 207 4.79 -17.62 13.24
C ALA A 207 4.26 -18.96 13.76
N GLU A 208 2.94 -19.17 13.69
CA GLU A 208 2.30 -20.44 14.05
C GLU A 208 2.84 -21.59 13.19
N LYS A 209 2.99 -21.37 11.88
CA LYS A 209 3.54 -22.40 10.99
C LYS A 209 5.02 -22.71 11.28
N CYS A 210 5.82 -21.70 11.57
CA CYS A 210 7.22 -21.89 11.95
C CYS A 210 7.36 -22.67 13.26
N ALA A 211 6.52 -22.37 14.25
CA ALA A 211 6.49 -23.11 15.51
C ALA A 211 6.15 -24.60 15.27
N ASP A 212 5.14 -24.88 14.45
CA ASP A 212 4.76 -26.23 14.02
C ASP A 212 5.91 -26.98 13.30
N LEU A 213 6.62 -26.29 12.40
CA LEU A 213 7.80 -26.85 11.71
C LEU A 213 8.94 -27.15 12.68
N ILE A 214 9.15 -26.32 13.70
CA ILE A 214 10.21 -26.55 14.69
C ILE A 214 9.83 -27.73 15.60
N ILE A 215 8.60 -27.80 16.08
CA ILE A 215 8.15 -28.85 17.01
C ILE A 215 8.15 -30.23 16.33
N ASN A 216 7.66 -30.34 15.09
CA ASN A 216 7.49 -31.62 14.41
C ASN A 216 8.74 -32.10 13.64
N GLN A 217 9.83 -31.32 13.64
CA GLN A 217 11.11 -31.69 13.02
C GLN A 217 12.22 -31.97 14.05
N LEU A 218 11.92 -31.81 15.34
CA LEU A 218 12.72 -32.29 16.47
C LEU A 218 12.29 -33.71 16.84
#